data_AF-A0A850HKI4-F1
#
_entry.id   AF-A0A850HKI4-F1
#
_cell.length_a   1.000
_cell.length_b   1.000
_cell.length_c   1.000
_cell.angle_alpha   90.00
_cell.angle_beta   90.00
_cell.angle_gamma   90.00
#
_symmetry.space_group_name_H-M   'P 1'
#
loop_
_entity.id
_entity.type
_entity.pdbx_description
1 polymer ?
#
loop_
_entity_poly.entity_id
_entity_poly.type
_entity_poly.pdbx_seq_one_letter_code
_entity_poly.pdbx_strand_id
1 'polypeptide(L)'
;MTDPRDDIARQMEPIARRLLGEPNEALSSEGELRFGNHGSMAINLQTGCWFDHERGVGGGVLALIKDVTGVDGRTWIERNGFEAERAAPRKANGRQRAPLGKIVATYPYRDANGELLFEVLRYSPKNFRQRRPDRNSPGKWIWDVEGVPRVPYRLPELNEQIELEHFPITLRRNQPRRDNFGIPRVRSA
;
A
#
# COMPACT_ATOMS: atom_id res chain seq x y z
N MET A 1 24.40 -11.91 -10.97
CA MET A 1 24.97 -11.68 -9.63
C MET A 1 23.88 -12.12 -8.65
N THR A 2 23.95 -13.35 -8.14
CA THR A 2 22.97 -13.89 -7.17
C THR A 2 23.10 -13.09 -5.88
N ASP A 3 22.00 -12.58 -5.34
CA ASP A 3 22.02 -11.84 -4.08
C ASP A 3 22.32 -12.85 -2.94
N PRO A 4 23.31 -12.61 -2.06
CA PRO A 4 23.56 -13.48 -0.91
C PRO A 4 22.32 -13.75 -0.04
N ARG A 5 21.29 -12.90 -0.13
CA ARG A 5 19.98 -13.10 0.52
C ARG A 5 19.17 -14.27 -0.05
N ASP A 6 19.36 -14.62 -1.31
CA ASP A 6 18.60 -15.69 -1.99
C ASP A 6 19.14 -17.10 -1.68
N ASP A 7 20.43 -17.21 -1.36
CA ASP A 7 21.06 -18.50 -1.01
C ASP A 7 20.62 -18.96 0.38
N ILE A 8 20.48 -18.03 1.33
CA ILE A 8 19.99 -18.30 2.68
C ILE A 8 18.52 -18.75 2.67
N ALA A 9 17.71 -18.23 1.74
CA ALA A 9 16.30 -18.60 1.62
C ALA A 9 16.08 -20.10 1.35
N ARG A 10 17.04 -20.79 0.72
CA ARG A 10 16.98 -22.26 0.50
C ARG A 10 17.17 -23.06 1.76
N GLN A 11 17.83 -22.48 2.75
CA GLN A 11 18.07 -23.10 4.04
C GLN A 11 16.95 -22.79 5.03
N MET A 12 15.84 -22.21 4.57
CA MET A 12 14.70 -21.88 5.42
C MET A 12 14.18 -23.11 6.17
N GLU A 13 13.99 -24.25 5.51
CA GLU A 13 13.51 -25.46 6.18
C GLU A 13 14.43 -25.95 7.31
N PRO A 14 15.73 -26.23 7.07
CA PRO A 14 16.59 -26.74 8.14
C PRO A 14 16.82 -25.69 9.24
N ILE A 15 16.84 -24.39 8.91
CA ILE A 15 16.91 -23.32 9.91
C ILE A 15 15.62 -23.26 10.74
N ALA A 16 14.45 -23.34 10.11
CA ALA A 16 13.17 -23.33 10.80
C ALA A 16 13.02 -24.54 11.73
N ARG A 17 13.38 -25.75 11.27
CA ARG A 17 13.37 -26.95 12.11
C ARG A 17 14.30 -26.82 13.31
N ARG A 18 15.48 -26.21 13.11
CA ARG A 18 16.45 -25.95 14.18
C ARG A 18 15.93 -24.96 15.22
N LEU A 19 15.16 -23.96 14.81
CA LEU A 19 14.65 -22.89 15.67
C LEU A 19 13.31 -23.24 16.35
N LEU A 20 12.40 -23.88 15.61
CA LEU A 20 11.00 -24.06 16.00
C LEU A 20 10.65 -25.52 16.32
N GLY A 21 11.54 -26.47 16.04
CA GLY A 21 11.30 -27.91 16.17
C GLY A 21 10.60 -28.50 14.95
N GLU A 22 9.87 -29.60 15.13
CA GLU A 22 9.21 -30.27 14.01
C GLU A 22 7.91 -29.55 13.59
N PRO A 23 7.65 -29.42 12.28
CA PRO A 23 6.41 -28.83 11.78
C PRO A 23 5.20 -29.73 12.09
N ASN A 24 4.02 -29.12 12.12
CA ASN A 24 2.77 -29.83 12.19
C ASN A 24 2.48 -30.52 10.84
N GLU A 25 2.80 -31.81 10.75
CA GLU A 25 2.66 -32.59 9.51
C GLU A 25 1.24 -32.59 8.95
N ALA A 26 0.21 -32.59 9.80
CA ALA A 26 -1.19 -32.64 9.36
C ALA A 26 -1.64 -31.35 8.65
N LEU A 27 -0.99 -30.23 8.92
CA LEU A 27 -1.31 -28.92 8.33
C LEU A 27 -0.23 -28.42 7.36
N SER A 28 0.88 -29.15 7.24
CA SER A 28 1.98 -28.83 6.34
C SER A 28 1.79 -29.52 4.98
N SER A 29 2.38 -28.93 3.96
CA SER A 29 2.45 -29.45 2.59
C SER A 29 3.88 -29.37 2.07
N GLU A 30 4.14 -29.97 0.91
CA GLU A 30 5.48 -29.98 0.28
C GLU A 30 6.07 -28.57 0.07
N GLY A 31 5.22 -27.54 -0.08
CA GLY A 31 5.66 -26.16 -0.30
C GLY A 31 5.48 -25.21 0.89
N GLU A 32 4.73 -25.62 1.92
CA GLU A 32 4.38 -24.78 3.07
C GLU A 32 4.46 -25.60 4.37
N LEU A 33 5.35 -25.22 5.27
CA LEU A 33 5.48 -25.82 6.59
C LEU A 33 4.72 -24.99 7.63
N ARG A 34 4.01 -25.65 8.55
CA ARG A 34 3.24 -24.98 9.59
C ARG A 34 3.76 -25.32 10.99
N PHE A 35 3.91 -24.30 11.83
CA PHE A 35 4.44 -24.37 13.19
C PHE A 35 3.52 -23.62 14.17
N GLY A 36 3.73 -23.83 15.47
CA GLY A 36 2.96 -23.18 16.52
C GLY A 36 1.60 -23.82 16.78
N ASN A 37 0.79 -23.14 17.60
CA ASN A 37 -0.50 -23.65 18.06
C ASN A 37 -1.48 -23.73 16.86
N HIS A 38 -1.88 -24.93 16.47
CA HIS A 38 -2.69 -25.18 15.26
C HIS A 38 -2.11 -24.63 13.94
N GLY A 39 -0.78 -24.49 13.82
CA GLY A 39 -0.16 -24.05 12.57
C GLY A 39 -0.33 -22.56 12.29
N SER A 40 -0.39 -21.73 13.34
CA SER A 40 -0.48 -20.28 13.24
C SER A 40 0.72 -19.62 12.55
N MET A 41 1.87 -20.30 12.55
CA MET A 41 3.05 -19.86 11.81
C MET A 41 3.20 -20.67 10.53
N ALA A 42 3.20 -20.01 9.37
CA ALA A 42 3.38 -20.62 8.06
C ALA A 42 4.72 -20.21 7.46
N ILE A 43 5.42 -21.16 6.86
CA ILE A 43 6.71 -20.97 6.19
C ILE A 43 6.61 -21.49 4.77
N ASN A 44 6.81 -20.61 3.79
CA ASN A 44 6.81 -20.95 2.37
C ASN A 44 8.24 -21.31 1.91
N LEU A 45 8.45 -22.57 1.52
CA LEU A 45 9.76 -23.08 1.10
C LEU A 45 10.19 -22.59 -0.30
N GLN A 46 9.24 -22.15 -1.11
CA GLN A 46 9.53 -21.57 -2.42
C GLN A 46 10.06 -20.14 -2.32
N THR A 47 9.50 -19.31 -1.45
CA THR A 47 9.93 -17.92 -1.30
C THR A 47 10.93 -17.72 -0.17
N GLY A 48 11.04 -18.66 0.76
CA GLY A 48 11.84 -18.50 1.99
C GLY A 48 11.26 -17.41 2.90
N CYS A 49 9.94 -17.24 2.88
CA CYS A 49 9.22 -16.30 3.73
C CYS A 49 8.42 -17.05 4.79
N TRP A 50 8.34 -16.47 5.99
CA TRP A 50 7.48 -16.95 7.07
C TRP A 50 6.48 -15.86 7.47
N PHE A 51 5.36 -16.28 8.05
CA PHE A 51 4.34 -15.41 8.59
C PHE A 51 3.65 -16.07 9.79
N ASP A 52 3.45 -15.30 10.85
CA ASP A 52 2.68 -15.67 12.03
C ASP A 52 1.33 -14.94 12.00
N HIS A 53 0.25 -15.72 11.89
CA HIS A 53 -1.12 -15.23 11.82
C HIS A 53 -1.66 -14.72 13.16
N GLU A 54 -1.10 -15.14 14.29
CA GLU A 54 -1.49 -14.64 15.62
C GLU A 54 -0.89 -13.25 15.87
N ARG A 55 0.39 -13.07 15.51
CA ARG A 55 1.13 -11.83 15.77
C ARG A 55 1.07 -10.83 14.63
N GLY A 56 0.67 -11.26 13.43
CA GLY A 56 0.68 -10.42 12.22
C GLY A 56 2.09 -10.02 11.79
N VAL A 57 3.09 -10.84 12.15
CA VAL A 57 4.52 -10.59 11.89
C VAL A 57 5.01 -11.60 10.86
N GLY A 58 5.94 -11.19 10.00
CA GLY A 58 6.59 -12.10 9.07
C GLY A 58 7.80 -11.49 8.40
N GLY A 59 8.50 -12.29 7.61
CA GLY A 59 9.69 -11.85 6.91
C GLY A 59 10.44 -12.99 6.24
N GLY A 60 11.71 -12.75 5.88
CA GLY A 60 12.61 -13.80 5.39
C GLY A 60 13.32 -14.52 6.54
N VAL A 61 14.25 -15.42 6.19
CA VAL A 61 15.05 -16.23 7.14
C VAL A 61 15.73 -15.38 8.23
N LEU A 62 16.38 -14.26 7.86
CA LEU A 62 17.06 -13.41 8.84
C LEU A 62 16.09 -12.78 9.84
N ALA A 63 14.88 -12.43 9.38
CA ALA A 63 13.84 -11.90 10.25
C ALA A 63 13.29 -12.98 11.19
N LEU A 64 13.17 -14.23 10.71
CA LEU A 64 12.78 -15.38 11.55
C LEU A 64 13.78 -15.57 12.69
N ILE A 65 15.06 -15.65 12.34
CA ILE A 65 16.12 -15.85 13.34
C ILE A 65 16.10 -14.73 14.37
N LYS A 66 15.99 -13.47 13.92
CA LYS A 66 15.92 -12.33 14.82
C LYS A 66 14.69 -12.36 15.71
N ASP A 67 13.54 -12.76 15.20
CA ASP A 67 12.30 -12.84 15.98
C ASP A 67 12.38 -13.94 17.05
N VAL A 68 12.89 -15.12 16.70
CA VAL A 68 12.96 -16.27 17.62
C VAL A 68 14.11 -16.14 18.64
N THR A 69 15.28 -15.68 18.20
CA THR A 69 16.50 -15.68 19.03
C THR A 69 16.86 -14.32 19.62
N GLY A 70 16.31 -13.24 19.08
CA GLY A 70 16.72 -11.86 19.40
C GLY A 70 18.07 -11.44 18.81
N VAL A 71 18.81 -12.36 18.17
CA VAL A 71 20.15 -12.12 17.61
C VAL A 71 20.07 -11.73 16.14
N ASP A 72 21.05 -10.96 15.65
CA ASP A 72 21.16 -10.72 14.22
C ASP A 72 21.31 -12.03 13.43
N GLY A 73 20.48 -12.19 12.39
CA GLY A 73 20.36 -13.45 11.66
C GLY A 73 21.67 -13.91 11.02
N ARG A 74 22.54 -12.99 10.59
CA ARG A 74 23.83 -13.37 9.97
C ARG A 74 24.77 -13.96 11.01
N THR A 75 24.87 -13.29 12.16
CA THR A 75 25.68 -13.75 13.29
C THR A 75 25.27 -15.16 13.74
N TRP A 76 23.97 -15.44 13.79
CA TRP A 76 23.47 -16.76 14.18
C TRP A 76 23.80 -17.83 13.13
N ILE A 77 23.60 -17.53 11.83
CA ILE A 77 23.88 -18.45 10.72
C ILE A 77 25.36 -18.88 10.74
N GLU A 78 26.27 -17.92 10.86
CA GLU A 78 27.72 -18.17 10.96
C GLU A 78 28.06 -19.08 12.15
N ARG A 79 27.46 -18.82 13.31
CA ARG A 79 27.67 -19.61 14.54
C ARG A 79 27.10 -21.03 14.47
N ASN A 80 26.09 -21.25 13.63
CA ASN A 80 25.40 -22.54 13.53
C ASN A 80 25.80 -23.33 12.27
N GLY A 81 26.78 -22.86 11.49
CA GLY A 81 27.34 -23.60 10.35
C GLY A 81 26.43 -23.68 9.12
N PHE A 82 25.48 -22.75 8.98
CA PHE A 82 24.63 -22.66 7.79
C PHE A 82 25.36 -21.87 6.70
N GLU A 83 26.21 -22.53 5.92
CA GLU A 83 26.95 -21.86 4.85
C GLU A 83 26.05 -21.59 3.65
N ALA A 84 26.01 -20.35 3.16
CA ALA A 84 25.35 -19.99 1.91
C ALA A 84 26.10 -20.61 0.72
N GLU A 85 25.90 -21.91 0.49
CA GLU A 85 26.44 -22.60 -0.69
C GLU A 85 25.80 -21.96 -1.94
N ARG A 86 26.64 -21.31 -2.75
CA ARG A 86 26.24 -20.53 -3.93
C ARG A 86 25.55 -21.43 -4.95
N ALA A 87 24.23 -21.44 -4.92
CA ALA A 87 23.43 -22.21 -5.86
C ALA A 87 22.80 -21.27 -6.90
N ALA A 88 22.71 -21.75 -8.15
CA ALA A 88 22.29 -20.96 -9.32
C ALA A 88 21.00 -20.17 -9.07
N PRO A 89 20.92 -18.87 -9.42
CA PRO A 89 19.87 -17.95 -8.98
C PRO A 89 18.47 -18.49 -9.29
N ARG A 90 17.53 -18.38 -8.35
CA ARG A 90 16.10 -18.54 -8.70
C ARG A 90 15.78 -17.48 -9.75
N LYS A 91 14.97 -17.84 -10.76
CA LYS A 91 14.26 -16.82 -11.53
C LYS A 91 13.37 -16.07 -10.54
N ALA A 92 13.66 -14.79 -10.31
CA ALA A 92 12.90 -13.98 -9.38
C ALA A 92 11.41 -14.00 -9.77
N ASN A 93 10.55 -14.57 -8.93
CA ASN A 93 9.09 -14.41 -9.04
C ASN A 93 8.62 -13.06 -8.48
N GLY A 94 9.55 -12.15 -8.18
CA GLY A 94 9.22 -10.75 -7.99
C GLY A 94 8.73 -10.22 -9.32
N ARG A 95 7.45 -9.86 -9.40
CA ARG A 95 6.92 -9.03 -10.49
C ARG A 95 7.84 -7.83 -10.59
N GLN A 96 8.79 -7.87 -11.54
CA GLN A 96 9.73 -6.78 -11.74
C GLN A 96 8.86 -5.56 -11.95
N ARG A 97 8.90 -4.63 -10.99
CA ARG A 97 8.19 -3.36 -11.14
C ARG A 97 8.82 -2.74 -12.36
N ALA A 98 8.06 -2.66 -13.44
CA ALA A 98 8.52 -2.05 -14.67
C ALA A 98 9.16 -0.70 -14.31
N PRO A 99 10.28 -0.34 -14.95
CA PRO A 99 10.95 0.91 -14.66
C PRO A 99 9.92 2.04 -14.70
N LEU A 100 9.94 2.91 -13.68
CA LEU A 100 9.08 4.08 -13.71
C LEU A 100 9.43 4.86 -14.98
N GLY A 101 8.39 5.21 -15.72
CA GLY A 101 8.52 5.91 -16.99
C GLY A 101 9.18 7.28 -16.88
N LYS A 102 9.12 8.05 -17.96
CA LYS A 102 9.41 9.49 -17.89
C LYS A 102 8.22 10.21 -17.24
N ILE A 103 8.49 11.19 -16.38
CA ILE A 103 7.45 12.10 -15.86
C ILE A 103 6.97 12.97 -17.03
N VAL A 104 5.67 12.95 -17.29
CA VAL A 104 4.99 13.67 -18.37
C VAL A 104 4.29 14.93 -17.84
N ALA A 105 3.77 14.89 -16.61
CA ALA A 105 3.09 16.02 -16.00
C ALA A 105 3.18 15.98 -14.48
N THR A 106 3.13 17.17 -13.87
CA THR A 106 3.08 17.37 -12.43
C THR A 106 1.85 18.22 -12.10
N TYR A 107 1.01 17.73 -11.20
CA TYR A 107 -0.19 18.42 -10.74
C TYR A 107 0.01 18.83 -9.28
N PRO A 108 0.32 20.10 -9.00
CA PRO A 108 0.43 20.60 -7.63
C PRO A 108 -0.97 20.76 -7.01
N TYR A 109 -1.14 20.24 -5.80
CA TYR A 109 -2.31 20.45 -4.97
C TYR A 109 -1.94 21.44 -3.87
N ARG A 110 -2.63 22.59 -3.87
CA ARG A 110 -2.37 23.71 -2.96
C ARG A 110 -3.53 23.88 -1.97
N ASP A 111 -3.22 24.37 -0.79
CA ASP A 111 -4.24 24.77 0.19
C ASP A 111 -4.93 26.08 -0.24
N ALA A 112 -5.84 26.59 0.60
CA ALA A 112 -6.54 27.84 0.34
C ALA A 112 -5.62 29.08 0.30
N ASN A 113 -4.45 29.01 0.92
CA ASN A 113 -3.45 30.08 0.95
C ASN A 113 -2.45 29.96 -0.21
N GLY A 114 -2.56 28.93 -1.05
CA GLY A 114 -1.64 28.66 -2.15
C GLY A 114 -0.40 27.83 -1.75
N GLU A 115 -0.30 27.36 -0.51
CA GLU A 115 0.79 26.52 -0.03
C GLU A 115 0.73 25.12 -0.64
N LEU A 116 1.86 24.59 -1.10
CA LEU A 116 1.93 23.27 -1.71
C LEU A 116 1.76 22.17 -0.65
N LEU A 117 0.68 21.40 -0.77
CA LEU A 117 0.38 20.27 0.09
C LEU A 117 1.03 18.98 -0.42
N PHE A 118 0.79 18.65 -1.69
CA PHE A 118 1.35 17.48 -2.36
C PHE A 118 1.31 17.65 -3.88
N GLU A 119 2.02 16.79 -4.59
CA GLU A 119 2.03 16.71 -6.04
C GLU A 119 1.58 15.33 -6.53
N VAL A 120 0.82 15.31 -7.62
CA VAL A 120 0.55 14.10 -8.37
C VAL A 120 1.38 14.11 -9.65
N LEU A 121 2.28 13.14 -9.79
CA LEU A 121 3.13 12.93 -10.95
C LEU A 121 2.49 11.92 -11.90
N ARG A 122 2.42 12.26 -13.18
CA ARG A 122 2.00 11.37 -14.27
C ARG A 122 3.21 10.89 -15.05
N TYR A 123 3.32 9.58 -15.24
CA TYR A 123 4.39 8.90 -15.97
C TYR A 123 3.92 8.33 -17.32
N SER A 124 4.87 8.05 -18.22
CA SER A 124 4.65 7.28 -19.46
C SER A 124 5.48 5.98 -19.48
N PRO A 125 4.87 4.78 -19.57
CA PRO A 125 3.44 4.53 -19.81
C PRO A 125 2.55 4.94 -18.63
N LYS A 126 1.25 5.17 -18.88
CA LYS A 126 0.29 5.80 -17.93
C LYS A 126 0.41 5.20 -16.54
N ASN A 127 1.00 5.95 -15.62
CA ASN A 127 1.12 5.59 -14.22
C ASN A 127 1.11 6.88 -13.39
N PHE A 128 0.53 6.85 -12.19
CA PHE A 128 0.44 8.00 -11.31
C PHE A 128 1.14 7.71 -9.99
N ARG A 129 1.82 8.72 -9.45
CA ARG A 129 2.46 8.69 -8.13
C ARG A 129 2.17 9.98 -7.40
N GLN A 130 2.12 9.92 -6.08
CA GLN A 130 1.88 11.06 -5.23
C GLN A 130 3.09 11.26 -4.33
N ARG A 131 3.44 12.52 -4.07
CA ARG A 131 4.52 12.89 -3.15
C ARG A 131 4.21 14.20 -2.47
N ARG A 132 4.75 14.41 -1.27
CA ARG A 132 4.67 15.67 -0.53
C ARG A 132 6.07 16.21 -0.21
N PRO A 133 6.23 17.53 -0.08
CA PRO A 133 7.46 18.09 0.44
C PRO A 133 7.66 17.65 1.90
N ASP A 134 8.91 17.38 2.27
CA ASP A 134 9.26 17.14 3.66
C ASP A 134 9.28 18.47 4.44
N ARG A 135 8.48 18.57 5.50
CA ARG A 135 8.42 19.76 6.36
C ARG A 135 9.72 19.98 7.13
N ASN A 136 10.45 18.91 7.43
CA ASN A 136 11.68 18.96 8.22
C ASN A 136 12.93 19.18 7.36
N SER A 137 12.83 18.95 6.04
CA SER A 137 13.96 19.03 5.12
C SER A 137 13.53 19.64 3.78
N PRO A 138 13.66 20.96 3.62
CA PRO A 138 13.35 21.65 2.38
C PRO A 138 14.06 20.99 1.18
N GLY A 139 13.31 20.73 0.11
CA GLY A 139 13.82 20.10 -1.12
C GLY A 139 13.81 18.57 -1.13
N LYS A 140 13.53 17.90 0.00
CA LYS A 140 13.26 16.46 0.02
C LYS A 140 11.79 16.16 -0.24
N TRP A 141 11.55 15.04 -0.91
CA TRP A 141 10.22 14.54 -1.24
C TRP A 141 9.94 13.25 -0.50
N ILE A 142 8.77 13.18 0.14
CA ILE A 142 8.24 11.97 0.76
C ILE A 142 7.20 11.38 -0.19
N TRP A 143 7.32 10.09 -0.51
CA TRP A 143 6.52 9.39 -1.53
C TRP A 143 5.19 8.83 -0.99
N ASP A 144 4.50 9.64 -0.20
CA ASP A 144 3.15 9.40 0.32
C ASP A 144 2.39 10.73 0.43
N VAL A 145 1.12 10.64 0.85
CA VAL A 145 0.25 11.79 1.17
C VAL A 145 -0.31 11.66 2.59
N GLU A 146 0.36 10.88 3.45
CA GLU A 146 -0.14 10.61 4.79
C GLU A 146 0.02 11.87 5.67
N GLY A 147 -1.04 12.21 6.40
CA GLY A 147 -1.09 13.42 7.22
C GLY A 147 -1.31 14.73 6.45
N VAL A 148 -1.60 14.68 5.15
CA VAL A 148 -1.89 15.86 4.32
C VAL A 148 -3.41 16.01 4.07
N PRO A 149 -4.00 17.20 4.25
CA PRO A 149 -5.41 17.44 3.93
C PRO A 149 -5.72 17.10 2.47
N ARG A 150 -6.85 16.41 2.24
CA ARG A 150 -7.35 16.15 0.90
C ARG A 150 -8.11 17.36 0.39
N VAL A 151 -7.52 18.05 -0.58
CA VAL A 151 -8.11 19.23 -1.21
C VAL A 151 -8.54 18.93 -2.65
N PRO A 152 -9.61 19.57 -3.15
CA PRO A 152 -9.91 19.61 -4.57
C PRO A 152 -8.71 20.11 -5.39
N TYR A 153 -8.59 19.62 -6.61
CA TYR A 153 -7.57 20.12 -7.53
C TYR A 153 -7.91 21.57 -7.91
N ARG A 154 -6.93 22.47 -7.84
CA ARG A 154 -7.10 23.92 -8.08
C ARG A 154 -8.08 24.59 -7.10
N LEU A 155 -7.94 24.26 -5.82
CA LEU A 155 -8.77 24.82 -4.75
C LEU A 155 -8.76 26.36 -4.72
N PRO A 156 -7.61 27.06 -4.82
CA PRO A 156 -7.61 28.53 -4.86
C PRO A 156 -8.48 29.10 -5.99
N GLU A 157 -8.35 28.55 -7.19
CA GLU A 157 -9.07 29.00 -8.38
C GLU A 157 -10.58 28.70 -8.29
N LEU A 158 -10.96 27.59 -7.65
CA LEU A 158 -12.35 27.26 -7.37
C LEU A 158 -12.98 28.22 -6.36
N ASN A 159 -12.23 28.64 -5.34
CA ASN A 159 -12.72 29.60 -4.35
C ASN A 159 -12.95 30.99 -4.98
N GLU A 160 -12.04 31.46 -5.83
CA GLU A 160 -12.22 32.72 -6.57
C GLU A 160 -13.47 32.70 -7.46
N GLN A 161 -13.77 31.57 -8.09
CA GLN A 161 -14.98 31.41 -8.92
C GLN A 161 -16.27 31.49 -8.08
N ILE A 162 -16.29 30.89 -6.89
CA ILE A 162 -17.44 30.97 -5.99
C ILE A 162 -17.63 32.40 -5.48
N GLU A 163 -16.54 33.10 -5.15
CA GLU A 163 -16.59 34.49 -4.69
C GLU A 163 -17.17 35.43 -5.75
N LEU A 164 -16.82 35.24 -7.03
CA LEU A 164 -17.33 36.04 -8.14
C LEU A 164 -18.78 35.73 -8.54
N GLU A 165 -19.26 34.50 -8.31
CA GLU A 165 -20.61 34.04 -8.69
C GLU A 165 -21.63 34.05 -7.53
N HIS A 166 -21.47 34.90 -6.52
CA HIS A 166 -22.49 35.08 -5.46
C HIS A 166 -23.83 35.64 -6.00
N PHE A 167 -24.61 34.81 -6.69
CA PHE A 167 -26.06 34.93 -6.80
C PHE A 167 -26.66 34.41 -5.49
N PRO A 168 -27.35 35.24 -4.69
CA PRO A 168 -28.07 34.72 -3.54
C PRO A 168 -29.19 33.80 -4.06
N ILE A 169 -29.03 32.49 -3.83
CA ILE A 169 -30.12 31.53 -4.04
C ILE A 169 -31.12 31.75 -2.91
N THR A 170 -32.01 32.73 -3.10
CA THR A 170 -33.19 32.88 -2.24
C THR A 170 -34.10 31.69 -2.53
N LEU A 171 -34.10 30.69 -1.64
CA LEU A 171 -35.03 29.56 -1.69
C LEU A 171 -36.47 30.08 -1.64
N ARG A 172 -37.11 30.32 -2.80
CA ARG A 172 -38.56 30.51 -2.87
C ARG A 172 -39.23 29.17 -2.57
N ARG A 173 -39.67 29.03 -1.32
CA ARG A 173 -40.51 27.94 -0.82
C ARG A 173 -41.80 27.88 -1.66
N ASN A 174 -41.87 26.87 -2.52
CA ASN A 174 -43.04 26.08 -2.91
C ASN A 174 -44.39 26.83 -2.98
N GLN A 175 -44.81 27.27 -4.16
CA GLN A 175 -46.25 27.39 -4.46
C GLN A 175 -46.70 26.15 -5.24
N PRO A 176 -47.79 25.48 -4.84
CA PRO A 176 -48.29 24.32 -5.55
C PRO A 176 -48.82 24.71 -6.94
N ARG A 177 -48.51 23.87 -7.92
CA ARG A 177 -48.99 23.98 -9.31
C ARG A 177 -50.52 23.90 -9.31
N ARG A 178 -51.18 24.83 -10.00
CA ARG A 178 -52.61 24.72 -10.32
C ARG A 178 -52.77 23.79 -11.51
N ASP A 179 -53.45 22.68 -11.27
CA ASP A 179 -53.89 21.75 -12.29
C ASP A 179 -54.96 22.46 -13.12
N ASN A 180 -54.68 22.69 -14.40
CA ASN A 180 -55.68 23.14 -15.35
C ASN A 180 -56.17 21.90 -16.09
N PHE A 181 -57.49 21.70 -16.12
CA PHE A 181 -58.32 21.28 -17.28
C PHE A 181 -59.57 20.52 -16.80
N GLY A 182 -60.73 21.16 -16.95
CA GLY A 182 -62.02 20.53 -16.68
C GLY A 182 -63.24 21.43 -16.90
N ILE A 183 -63.43 21.93 -18.13
CA ILE A 183 -64.72 22.19 -18.83
C ILE A 183 -65.78 23.10 -18.14
N PRO A 184 -66.31 24.13 -18.83
CA PRO A 184 -67.37 24.98 -18.28
C PRO A 184 -68.72 24.24 -18.25
N ARG A 185 -69.42 24.25 -17.11
CA ARG A 185 -70.86 23.99 -17.09
C ARG A 185 -71.64 25.28 -16.87
N VAL A 186 -72.45 25.56 -17.88
CA VAL A 186 -73.44 26.62 -18.05
C VAL A 186 -74.48 26.57 -16.94
N ARG A 187 -74.93 27.75 -16.48
CA ARG A 187 -76.05 27.92 -15.55
C ARG A 187 -77.38 27.65 -16.23
N SER A 188 -78.31 26.98 -15.53
CA SER A 188 -79.75 27.07 -15.82
C SER A 188 -80.58 26.89 -14.54
N ALA A 189 -81.45 27.88 -14.31
CA ALA A 189 -82.67 27.98 -13.48
C ALA A 189 -82.72 27.34 -12.09
#